data_AF-A0A229Z325-F1
#
_entry.id   AF-A0A229Z325-F1
#
_cell.length_a   1.000
_cell.length_b   1.000
_cell.length_c   1.000
_cell.angle_alpha   90.00
_cell.angle_beta   90.00
_cell.angle_gamma   90.00
#
_symmetry.space_group_name_H-M   'P 1'
#
loop_
_entity.id
_entity.type
_entity.pdbx_description
1 polymer ?
#
loop_
_entity_poly.entity_id
_entity_poly.type
_entity_poly.pdbx_seq_one_letter_code
_entity_poly.pdbx_strand_id
1 'polypeptide(L)'
;MAHRPEADIPTDIPPFARPLAPYIRTRQEALHIRQALTSYLRSQIDFAEDDSENPNCHSQSHLSLCVPQDAVVNVKRIPAELTGLRKEYLQALQAHLAARKEYQSLSEKVASAKGRTKGPKTESPAIDHSSELQTYLRLLRDRRQHAKLQVFQHYLQELKERDSNISERVGDRASQGLQPVSLEESEEECKPTERDADGGIEGLVHKLERAVIRAKAQLDRERDLLEGLKSRLASDSKDVPPAVKVAALQRTRDELVQWVEEKLVSVGDADDAPVQDLSAEEIEESTQLVEDQKAQIAAQYVAYVEARKRLLDAASRACQPVTMAPTKPARQSADLGKLAIRDRSALEPLEVLSFTSEILLPLSKTQRALALQKNYLSGLLTKEKSTTLRVLNRLSDESHLLPEYPLLTHQPRFKHINSRRATSVTGLPKPDEVVTLAESWAFASEAAATNEHQYIEEKLAEGQETATDAEHVLQEVYSMLNQDLEETLRDVQSSEEDSNDIWASEARSTWSRTRATRSQKQPRGPWAKLNGQLGIAE
;
A
#
# COMPACT_ATOMS: atom_id res chain seq x y z
N MET A 1 6.04 -27.36 48.06
CA MET A 1 4.92 -28.06 47.39
C MET A 1 3.65 -27.30 47.73
N ALA A 2 3.07 -26.63 46.75
CA ALA A 2 1.80 -25.93 46.89
C ALA A 2 0.93 -26.34 45.70
N HIS A 3 -0.25 -26.84 46.00
CA HIS A 3 -1.25 -27.30 45.05
C HIS A 3 -1.56 -26.20 44.03
N ARG A 4 -1.30 -26.47 42.74
CA ARG A 4 -1.94 -25.74 41.65
C ARG A 4 -3.27 -26.43 41.36
N PRO A 5 -4.39 -25.68 41.26
CA PRO A 5 -5.63 -26.25 40.77
C PRO A 5 -5.42 -26.67 39.32
N GLU A 6 -5.82 -27.89 38.99
CA GLU A 6 -5.90 -28.40 37.63
C GLU A 6 -6.85 -27.51 36.84
N ALA A 7 -6.29 -26.62 36.01
CA ALA A 7 -7.05 -25.85 35.05
C ALA A 7 -7.35 -26.77 33.86
N ASP A 8 -8.63 -26.78 33.48
CA ASP A 8 -9.24 -27.61 32.45
C ASP A 8 -8.35 -27.82 31.23
N ILE A 9 -7.99 -29.08 30.99
CA ILE A 9 -7.22 -29.50 29.82
C ILE A 9 -8.14 -29.36 28.60
N PRO A 10 -7.84 -28.48 27.63
CA PRO A 10 -8.62 -28.44 26.39
C PRO A 10 -8.49 -29.78 25.66
N THR A 11 -9.62 -30.40 25.36
CA THR A 11 -9.75 -31.81 24.98
C THR A 11 -9.18 -32.22 23.62
N ASP A 12 -8.50 -31.33 22.89
CA ASP A 12 -7.96 -31.59 21.54
C ASP A 12 -6.46 -31.23 21.45
N ILE A 13 -5.60 -31.97 22.16
CA ILE A 13 -4.15 -31.92 21.96
C ILE A 13 -3.68 -33.23 21.34
N PRO A 14 -3.09 -33.22 20.13
CA PRO A 14 -2.60 -34.44 19.48
C PRO A 14 -1.53 -35.13 20.32
N PRO A 15 -1.37 -36.46 20.21
CA PRO A 15 -0.53 -37.27 21.12
C PRO A 15 0.94 -36.81 21.16
N PHE A 16 1.48 -36.27 20.07
CA PHE A 16 2.84 -35.72 20.01
C PHE A 16 3.01 -34.41 20.78
N ALA A 17 1.92 -33.67 21.04
CA ALA A 17 1.92 -32.39 21.73
C ALA A 17 1.53 -32.50 23.23
N ARG A 18 1.16 -33.70 23.71
CA ARG A 18 0.97 -34.00 25.15
C ARG A 18 2.13 -33.59 26.06
N PRO A 19 3.42 -33.79 25.72
CA PRO A 19 4.53 -33.30 26.56
C PRO A 19 4.63 -31.77 26.58
N LEU A 20 4.03 -31.08 25.61
CA LEU A 20 3.97 -29.62 25.55
C LEU A 20 2.70 -29.06 26.18
N ALA A 21 1.73 -29.88 26.57
CA ALA A 21 0.49 -29.48 27.23
C ALA A 21 0.68 -28.47 28.39
N PRO A 22 1.67 -28.60 29.31
CA PRO A 22 1.86 -27.61 30.38
C PRO A 22 2.34 -26.23 29.87
N TYR A 23 2.85 -26.16 28.64
CA TYR A 23 3.35 -24.95 27.98
C TYR A 23 2.38 -24.41 26.90
N ILE A 24 1.36 -25.19 26.53
CA ILE A 24 0.30 -24.77 25.61
C ILE A 24 -0.76 -24.03 26.44
N ARG A 25 -0.86 -22.73 26.22
CA ARG A 25 -1.84 -21.85 26.87
C ARG A 25 -2.93 -21.49 25.87
N THR A 26 -4.16 -21.33 26.34
CA THR A 26 -5.23 -20.77 25.52
C THR A 26 -4.85 -19.35 25.07
N ARG A 27 -5.40 -18.89 23.93
CA ARG A 27 -5.09 -17.55 23.40
C ARG A 27 -5.35 -16.46 24.45
N GLN A 28 -6.41 -16.62 25.23
CA GLN A 28 -6.79 -15.70 26.30
C GLN A 28 -5.81 -15.72 27.46
N GLU A 29 -5.41 -16.89 27.95
CA GLU A 29 -4.37 -17.01 28.99
C GLU A 29 -3.03 -16.45 28.53
N ALA A 30 -2.63 -16.73 27.28
CA ALA A 30 -1.39 -16.21 26.73
C ALA A 30 -1.43 -14.67 26.64
N LEU A 31 -2.56 -14.08 26.26
CA LEU A 31 -2.75 -12.63 26.26
C LEU A 31 -2.70 -12.06 27.69
N HIS A 32 -3.36 -12.69 28.66
CA HIS A 32 -3.34 -12.26 30.05
C HIS A 32 -1.93 -12.30 30.65
N ILE A 33 -1.19 -13.39 30.42
CA ILE A 33 0.21 -13.52 30.85
C ILE A 33 1.08 -12.44 30.20
N ARG A 34 0.91 -12.17 28.89
CA ARG A 34 1.65 -11.09 28.22
C ARG A 34 1.33 -9.73 28.81
N GLN A 35 0.05 -9.43 29.07
CA GLN A 35 -0.35 -8.17 29.70
C GLN A 35 0.28 -8.00 31.09
N ALA A 36 0.26 -9.04 31.92
CA ALA A 36 0.85 -9.03 33.26
C ALA A 36 2.39 -8.88 33.22
N LEU A 37 3.07 -9.52 32.27
CA LEU A 37 4.52 -9.36 32.09
C LEU A 37 4.87 -7.97 31.58
N THR A 38 4.08 -7.42 30.67
CA THR A 38 4.27 -6.09 30.14
C THR A 38 4.03 -5.03 31.21
N SER A 39 3.01 -5.17 32.06
CA SER A 39 2.80 -4.26 33.19
C SER A 39 3.95 -4.33 34.21
N TYR A 40 4.47 -5.53 34.48
CA TYR A 40 5.63 -5.70 35.36
C TYR A 40 6.89 -5.03 34.80
N LEU A 41 7.21 -5.22 33.52
CA LEU A 41 8.36 -4.55 32.90
C LEU A 41 8.19 -3.03 32.85
N ARG A 42 6.97 -2.53 32.57
CA ARG A 42 6.66 -1.10 32.60
C ARG A 42 6.85 -0.49 33.99
N SER A 43 6.51 -1.20 35.07
CA SER A 43 6.71 -0.68 36.44
C SER A 43 8.18 -0.33 36.75
N GLN A 44 9.11 -0.90 36.00
CA GLN A 44 10.56 -0.74 36.14
C GLN A 44 11.15 0.32 35.21
N ILE A 45 10.35 0.87 34.29
CA ILE A 45 10.79 1.87 33.31
C ILE A 45 10.01 3.17 33.57
N ASP A 46 10.74 4.27 33.73
CA ASP A 46 10.16 5.61 33.86
C ASP A 46 10.08 6.22 32.44
N PHE A 47 8.85 6.45 31.98
CA PHE A 47 8.57 7.17 30.75
C PHE A 47 8.53 8.67 31.02
N ALA A 48 8.88 9.49 30.02
CA ALA A 48 8.69 10.94 30.10
C ALA A 48 7.21 11.23 30.33
N GLU A 49 6.89 12.14 31.26
CA GLU A 49 5.51 12.59 31.45
C GLU A 49 4.98 13.12 30.11
N ASP A 50 3.88 12.52 29.66
CA ASP A 50 3.15 12.93 28.48
C ASP A 50 2.69 14.40 28.62
N ASP A 51 2.69 15.12 27.51
CA ASP A 51 2.00 16.40 27.35
C ASP A 51 0.60 16.34 27.99
N SER A 52 0.17 17.45 28.60
CA SER A 52 -1.08 17.58 29.40
C SER A 52 -2.37 17.16 28.68
N GLU A 53 -2.30 16.87 27.38
CA GLU A 53 -3.42 16.51 26.52
C GLU A 53 -3.65 15.00 26.38
N ASN A 54 -2.65 14.14 26.65
CA ASN A 54 -2.80 12.67 26.52
C ASN A 54 -2.02 11.90 27.59
N PRO A 55 -2.48 11.84 28.85
CA PRO A 55 -1.87 10.98 29.85
C PRO A 55 -2.09 9.53 29.40
N ASN A 56 -1.01 8.83 29.00
CA ASN A 56 -0.95 7.42 28.57
C ASN A 56 -0.80 7.14 27.06
N CYS A 57 -0.24 8.03 26.25
CA CYS A 57 -0.07 7.79 24.81
C CYS A 57 0.82 6.56 24.51
N HIS A 58 1.75 6.24 25.42
CA HIS A 58 2.63 5.06 25.34
C HIS A 58 2.05 3.80 26.01
N SER A 59 0.85 3.87 26.59
CA SER A 59 0.27 2.76 27.39
C SER A 59 -0.48 1.70 26.58
N GLN A 60 -0.95 2.03 25.37
CA GLN A 60 -2.05 1.31 24.71
C GLN A 60 -1.64 -0.02 24.06
N SER A 61 -0.33 -0.28 23.91
CA SER A 61 0.12 -1.42 23.13
C SER A 61 0.90 -2.44 23.96
N HIS A 62 0.26 -3.59 24.20
CA HIS A 62 0.89 -4.79 24.77
C HIS A 62 1.68 -5.60 23.73
N LEU A 63 1.61 -5.19 22.45
CA LEU A 63 2.25 -5.87 21.31
C LEU A 63 3.49 -5.12 20.78
N SER A 64 3.62 -3.82 21.06
CA SER A 64 4.80 -3.03 20.70
C SER A 64 5.65 -2.76 21.94
N LEU A 65 6.57 -3.67 22.23
CA LEU A 65 7.71 -3.37 23.12
C LEU A 65 8.73 -2.43 22.46
N CYS A 66 8.48 -2.00 21.21
CA CYS A 66 9.18 -0.91 20.57
C CYS A 66 8.68 0.41 21.12
N VAL A 67 9.18 0.79 22.30
CA VAL A 67 9.00 2.15 22.81
C VAL A 67 9.76 3.09 21.85
N PRO A 68 9.15 4.19 21.35
CA PRO A 68 9.89 5.18 20.59
C PRO A 68 11.08 5.68 21.43
N GLN A 69 12.25 5.73 20.82
CA GLN A 69 13.56 5.84 21.51
C GLN A 69 13.69 7.07 22.42
N ASP A 70 12.79 8.04 22.28
CA ASP A 70 12.75 9.30 23.01
C ASP A 70 11.83 9.31 24.24
N ALA A 71 11.00 8.28 24.43
CA ALA A 71 10.01 8.25 25.51
C ALA A 71 10.53 7.68 26.85
N VAL A 72 11.68 6.99 26.86
CA VAL A 72 12.23 6.41 28.10
C VAL A 72 13.22 7.37 28.76
N VAL A 73 12.92 7.80 29.99
CA VAL A 73 13.74 8.76 30.74
C VAL A 73 14.74 8.05 31.64
N ASN A 74 14.30 7.03 32.39
CA ASN A 74 15.14 6.26 33.30
C ASN A 74 14.63 4.82 33.47
N VAL A 75 15.49 3.94 33.99
CA VAL A 75 15.13 2.58 34.43
C VAL A 75 15.38 2.49 35.93
N LYS A 76 14.40 2.00 36.70
CA LYS A 76 14.53 1.78 38.15
C LYS A 76 15.55 0.68 38.46
N ARG A 77 15.99 0.61 39.72
CA ARG A 77 16.94 -0.41 40.18
C ARG A 77 16.39 -1.82 39.88
N ILE A 78 17.13 -2.58 39.06
CA ILE A 78 16.73 -3.91 38.59
C ILE A 78 16.57 -4.84 39.82
N PRO A 79 15.36 -5.40 40.05
CA PRO A 79 15.15 -6.36 41.15
C PRO A 79 16.01 -7.61 40.97
N ALA A 80 16.57 -8.14 42.06
CA ALA A 80 17.39 -9.35 42.03
C ALA A 80 16.62 -10.62 41.60
N GLU A 81 15.29 -10.56 41.65
CA GLU A 81 14.37 -11.62 41.24
C GLU A 81 14.28 -11.80 39.71
N LEU A 82 14.72 -10.80 38.94
CA LEU A 82 14.78 -10.92 37.48
C LEU A 82 16.04 -11.68 37.05
N THR A 83 15.84 -12.87 36.49
CA THR A 83 16.91 -13.72 35.95
C THR A 83 16.82 -13.86 34.43
N GLY A 84 17.99 -13.99 33.78
CA GLY A 84 18.09 -14.23 32.33
C GLY A 84 17.86 -13.00 31.46
N LEU A 85 17.29 -13.20 30.27
CA LEU A 85 17.15 -12.20 29.20
C LEU A 85 16.46 -10.89 29.63
N ARG A 86 15.51 -10.96 30.58
CA ARG A 86 14.81 -9.76 31.07
C ARG A 86 15.74 -8.81 31.82
N LYS A 87 16.67 -9.38 32.59
CA LYS A 87 17.69 -8.60 33.30
C LYS A 87 18.68 -7.99 32.31
N GLU A 88 19.13 -8.77 31.33
CA GLU A 88 20.03 -8.30 30.28
C GLU A 88 19.42 -7.17 29.46
N TYR A 89 18.13 -7.27 29.12
CA TYR A 89 17.40 -6.21 28.43
C TYR A 89 17.39 -4.89 29.24
N LEU A 90 17.06 -4.94 30.53
CA LEU A 90 17.03 -3.75 31.38
C LEU A 90 18.43 -3.17 31.61
N GLN A 91 19.45 -4.02 31.72
CA GLN A 91 20.85 -3.59 31.80
C GLN A 91 21.30 -2.90 30.50
N ALA A 92 20.93 -3.47 29.35
CA ALA A 92 21.22 -2.87 28.04
C ALA A 92 20.48 -1.53 27.87
N LEU A 93 19.24 -1.44 28.33
CA LEU A 93 18.45 -0.20 28.32
C LEU A 93 19.12 0.86 29.21
N GLN A 94 19.53 0.49 30.42
CA GLN A 94 20.25 1.40 31.32
C GLN A 94 21.57 1.90 30.71
N ALA A 95 22.36 1.01 30.09
CA ALA A 95 23.59 1.36 29.41
C ALA A 95 23.34 2.29 28.20
N HIS A 96 22.29 2.04 27.43
CA HIS A 96 21.88 2.89 26.31
C HIS A 96 21.50 4.29 26.77
N LEU A 97 20.71 4.42 27.85
CA LEU A 97 20.36 5.73 28.42
C LEU A 97 21.59 6.47 28.95
N ALA A 98 22.53 5.76 29.59
CA ALA A 98 23.79 6.36 30.05
C ALA A 98 24.61 6.91 28.86
N ALA A 99 24.81 6.09 27.82
CA ALA A 99 25.51 6.50 26.61
C ALA A 99 24.85 7.70 25.91
N ARG A 100 23.52 7.76 25.91
CA ARG A 100 22.77 8.90 25.36
C ARG A 100 23.02 10.19 26.15
N LYS A 101 22.95 10.12 27.48
CA LYS A 101 23.24 11.28 28.35
C LYS A 101 24.68 11.77 28.17
N GLU A 102 25.63 10.84 28.05
CA GLU A 102 27.02 11.17 27.74
C GLU A 102 27.15 11.86 26.37
N TYR A 103 26.53 11.31 25.33
CA TYR A 103 26.52 11.91 23.99
C TYR A 103 25.92 13.33 23.99
N GLN A 104 24.79 13.53 24.67
CA GLN A 104 24.16 14.85 24.82
C GLN A 104 25.09 15.82 25.57
N SER A 105 25.73 15.39 26.65
CA SER A 105 26.70 16.22 27.36
C SER A 105 27.92 16.58 26.50
N LEU A 106 28.38 15.67 25.64
CA LEU A 106 29.49 15.90 24.73
C LEU A 106 29.09 16.83 23.59
N SER A 107 27.89 16.66 23.03
CA SER A 107 27.39 17.54 21.97
C SER A 107 27.19 18.97 22.49
N GLU A 108 26.69 19.14 23.71
CA GLU A 108 26.58 20.44 24.38
C GLU A 108 27.94 21.06 24.68
N LYS A 109 28.93 20.27 25.12
CA LYS A 109 30.33 20.73 25.28
C LYS A 109 30.95 21.17 23.96
N VAL A 110 30.69 20.45 22.86
CA VAL A 110 31.17 20.84 21.52
C VAL A 110 30.46 22.10 21.03
N ALA A 111 29.15 22.22 21.25
CA ALA A 111 28.37 23.40 20.89
C ALA A 111 28.81 24.64 21.69
N SER A 112 29.04 24.50 22.99
CA SER A 112 29.52 25.59 23.86
C SER A 112 30.99 25.96 23.61
N ALA A 113 31.86 25.01 23.26
CA ALA A 113 33.22 25.29 22.81
C ALA A 113 33.25 26.08 21.48
N LYS A 114 32.34 25.76 20.55
CA LYS A 114 32.14 26.50 19.30
C LYS A 114 31.53 27.89 19.54
N GLY A 115 30.74 28.06 20.60
CA GLY A 115 30.22 29.36 21.05
C GLY A 115 31.28 30.24 21.71
N ARG A 116 32.20 29.67 22.51
CA ARG A 116 33.28 30.40 23.20
C ARG A 116 34.45 30.82 22.30
N THR A 117 34.60 30.23 21.12
CA THR A 117 35.61 30.64 20.12
C THR A 117 35.22 31.91 19.35
N LYS A 118 34.07 32.52 19.65
CA LYS A 118 33.72 33.90 19.25
C LYS A 118 34.10 34.89 20.36
N GLY A 119 35.39 35.00 20.65
CA GLY A 119 36.01 36.14 21.38
C GLY A 119 36.46 37.24 20.40
N PRO A 120 36.78 38.46 20.87
CA PRO A 120 36.65 39.69 20.09
C PRO A 120 37.73 39.84 19.00
N LYS A 121 37.25 40.19 17.80
CA LYS A 121 37.92 40.84 16.66
C LYS A 121 39.46 40.81 16.65
N THR A 122 40.02 39.90 15.85
CA THR A 122 41.23 40.18 15.08
C THR A 122 40.96 39.78 13.63
N GLU A 123 41.18 40.73 12.73
CA GLU A 123 40.94 40.61 11.30
C GLU A 123 41.87 39.57 10.67
N SER A 124 41.33 38.38 10.43
CA SER A 124 41.84 37.47 9.41
C SER A 124 40.63 36.98 8.61
N PRO A 125 40.65 37.01 7.27
CA PRO A 125 39.50 36.55 6.49
C PRO A 125 39.26 35.08 6.85
N ALA A 126 38.10 34.81 7.42
CA ALA A 126 37.64 33.45 7.69
C ALA A 126 37.55 32.73 6.35
N ILE A 127 38.57 31.93 6.04
CA ILE A 127 38.48 30.97 4.96
C ILE A 127 37.46 29.95 5.45
N ASP A 128 36.24 30.07 4.95
CA ASP A 128 35.19 29.10 5.18
C ASP A 128 35.65 27.77 4.58
N HIS A 129 36.29 26.91 5.37
CA HIS A 129 36.76 25.58 4.92
C HIS A 129 35.63 24.72 4.33
N SER A 130 34.38 25.00 4.70
CA SER A 130 33.19 24.42 4.06
C SER A 130 33.00 24.92 2.62
N SER A 131 33.32 26.18 2.34
CA SER A 131 33.28 26.74 0.99
C SER A 131 34.41 26.16 0.11
N GLU A 132 35.62 25.99 0.65
CA GLU A 132 36.75 25.35 -0.06
C GLU A 132 36.49 23.88 -0.38
N LEU A 133 35.88 23.14 0.56
CA LEU A 133 35.49 21.76 0.31
C LEU A 133 34.39 21.69 -0.77
N GLN A 134 33.42 22.60 -0.74
CA GLN A 134 32.38 22.68 -1.76
C GLN A 134 32.92 23.09 -3.13
N THR A 135 33.92 23.97 -3.21
CA THR A 135 34.57 24.32 -4.48
C THR A 135 35.42 23.14 -4.99
N TYR A 136 36.11 22.43 -4.11
CA TYR A 136 36.85 21.22 -4.47
C TYR A 136 35.93 20.10 -5.00
N LEU A 137 34.78 19.88 -4.36
CA LEU A 137 33.78 18.91 -4.85
C LEU A 137 33.17 19.31 -6.19
N ARG A 138 32.92 20.61 -6.40
CA ARG A 138 32.48 21.12 -7.71
C ARG A 138 33.54 20.86 -8.78
N LEU A 139 34.79 21.20 -8.49
CA LEU A 139 35.91 20.97 -9.41
C LEU A 139 36.10 19.48 -9.74
N LEU A 140 35.89 18.57 -8.79
CA LEU A 140 35.90 17.12 -9.05
C LEU A 140 34.75 16.68 -9.97
N ARG A 141 33.55 17.26 -9.82
CA ARG A 141 32.43 16.99 -10.72
C ARG A 141 32.72 17.52 -12.12
N ASP A 142 33.26 18.72 -12.21
CA ASP A 142 33.60 19.37 -13.49
C ASP A 142 34.70 18.58 -14.21
N ARG A 143 35.73 18.10 -13.50
CA ARG A 143 36.74 17.19 -14.07
C ARG A 143 36.15 15.89 -14.60
N ARG A 144 35.18 15.30 -13.88
CA ARG A 144 34.47 14.09 -14.36
C ARG A 144 33.63 14.38 -15.58
N GLN A 145 32.97 15.53 -15.64
CA GLN A 145 32.21 15.96 -16.83
C GLN A 145 33.15 16.21 -18.01
N HIS A 146 34.27 16.86 -17.79
CA HIS A 146 35.28 17.10 -18.83
C HIS A 146 35.87 15.79 -19.36
N ALA A 147 36.13 14.80 -18.50
CA ALA A 147 36.57 13.47 -18.95
C ALA A 147 35.51 12.78 -19.83
N LYS A 148 34.22 12.89 -19.47
CA LYS A 148 33.12 12.38 -20.32
C LYS A 148 33.05 13.11 -21.66
N LEU A 149 33.20 14.43 -21.67
CA LEU A 149 33.21 15.23 -22.90
C LEU A 149 34.42 14.90 -23.79
N GLN A 150 35.60 14.63 -23.21
CA GLN A 150 36.76 14.16 -23.97
C GLN A 150 36.49 12.81 -24.63
N VAL A 151 35.80 11.89 -23.96
CA VAL A 151 35.40 10.61 -24.56
C VAL A 151 34.43 10.84 -25.72
N PHE A 152 33.43 11.71 -25.57
CA PHE A 152 32.55 12.08 -26.68
C PHE A 152 33.31 12.75 -27.82
N GLN A 153 34.26 13.63 -27.52
CA GLN A 153 35.09 14.30 -28.53
C GLN A 153 35.96 13.29 -29.29
N HIS A 154 36.54 12.32 -28.60
CA HIS A 154 37.30 11.23 -29.21
C HIS A 154 36.43 10.42 -30.17
N TYR A 155 35.24 9.98 -29.74
CA TYR A 155 34.34 9.23 -30.62
C TYR A 155 33.79 10.08 -31.77
N LEU A 156 33.57 11.38 -31.58
CA LEU A 156 33.21 12.29 -32.67
C LEU A 156 34.37 12.46 -33.67
N GLN A 157 35.62 12.48 -33.20
CA GLN A 157 36.80 12.50 -34.07
C GLN A 157 36.92 11.17 -34.84
N GLU A 158 36.79 10.03 -34.18
CA GLU A 158 36.76 8.73 -34.85
C GLU A 158 35.63 8.62 -35.89
N LEU A 159 34.45 9.15 -35.60
CA LEU A 159 33.34 9.18 -36.55
C LEU A 159 33.64 10.08 -37.73
N LYS A 160 34.23 11.27 -37.51
CA LYS A 160 34.66 12.14 -38.60
C LYS A 160 35.74 11.50 -39.48
N GLU A 161 36.69 10.78 -38.89
CA GLU A 161 37.72 10.02 -39.61
C GLU A 161 37.10 8.86 -40.40
N ARG A 162 36.11 8.17 -39.82
CA ARG A 162 35.33 7.14 -40.54
C ARG A 162 34.52 7.75 -41.68
N ASP A 163 33.90 8.91 -41.48
CA ASP A 163 33.11 9.62 -42.50
C ASP A 163 34.00 10.17 -43.62
N SER A 164 35.21 10.66 -43.33
CA SER A 164 36.18 11.02 -44.37
C SER A 164 36.63 9.82 -45.19
N ASN A 165 36.86 8.67 -44.54
CA ASN A 165 37.20 7.41 -45.22
C ASN A 165 36.04 6.87 -46.07
N ILE A 166 34.79 7.08 -45.63
CA ILE A 166 33.58 6.75 -46.40
C ILE A 166 33.44 7.72 -47.59
N SER A 167 33.67 9.02 -47.38
CA SER A 167 33.58 10.03 -48.45
C SER A 167 34.67 9.86 -49.52
N GLU A 168 35.89 9.46 -49.15
CA GLU A 168 36.97 9.15 -50.09
C GLU A 168 36.66 7.86 -50.88
N ARG A 169 36.09 6.84 -50.23
CA ARG A 169 35.66 5.58 -50.86
C ARG A 169 34.42 5.74 -51.77
N VAL A 170 33.58 6.76 -51.52
CA VAL A 170 32.40 7.10 -52.36
C VAL A 170 32.78 8.05 -53.50
N GLY A 171 33.75 8.95 -53.29
CA GLY A 171 34.27 9.85 -54.33
C GLY A 171 34.93 9.13 -55.50
N ASP A 172 35.64 8.03 -55.23
CA ASP A 172 36.27 7.21 -56.28
C ASP A 172 35.26 6.39 -57.11
N ARG A 173 34.07 6.14 -56.57
CA ARG A 173 33.01 5.35 -57.25
C ARG A 173 32.01 6.23 -58.02
N ALA A 174 31.97 7.54 -57.74
CA ALA A 174 31.11 8.50 -58.44
C ALA A 174 31.70 9.02 -59.76
N SER A 175 32.93 8.61 -60.11
CA SER A 175 33.62 9.02 -61.35
C SER A 175 33.39 8.08 -62.55
N GLN A 176 32.60 7.02 -62.40
CA GLN A 176 32.26 6.10 -63.48
C GLN A 176 30.74 5.80 -63.51
N GLY A 177 30.06 6.34 -64.51
CA GLY A 177 28.89 5.69 -65.11
C GLY A 177 27.49 6.20 -64.70
N LEU A 178 26.98 7.17 -65.46
CA LEU A 178 25.66 7.22 -66.10
C LEU A 178 24.37 6.87 -65.30
N GLN A 179 23.61 7.94 -65.02
CA GLN A 179 22.16 8.18 -65.25
C GLN A 179 21.07 7.22 -64.68
N PRO A 180 19.87 7.78 -64.38
CA PRO A 180 18.90 7.28 -63.42
C PRO A 180 17.78 6.47 -64.09
N VAL A 181 17.25 5.47 -63.39
CA VAL A 181 15.97 4.85 -63.71
C VAL A 181 15.17 4.66 -62.43
N SER A 182 14.03 5.33 -62.41
CA SER A 182 12.86 5.06 -61.57
C SER A 182 12.37 3.64 -61.83
N LEU A 183 12.13 2.84 -60.78
CA LEU A 183 11.20 1.72 -60.90
C LEU A 183 10.54 1.44 -59.55
N GLU A 184 9.22 1.57 -59.60
CA GLU A 184 8.21 1.11 -58.65
C GLU A 184 8.30 -0.40 -58.41
N GLU A 185 7.72 -0.81 -57.28
CA GLU A 185 7.00 -2.08 -57.10
C GLU A 185 7.64 -3.36 -57.63
N SER A 186 8.18 -4.18 -56.72
CA SER A 186 8.02 -5.63 -56.83
C SER A 186 8.11 -6.28 -55.45
N GLU A 187 6.94 -6.73 -54.98
CA GLU A 187 6.82 -7.82 -54.02
C GLU A 187 7.33 -9.10 -54.68
N GLU A 188 8.56 -9.51 -54.40
CA GLU A 188 9.00 -10.88 -54.67
C GLU A 188 9.91 -11.38 -53.53
N GLU A 189 9.28 -12.14 -52.64
CA GLU A 189 9.69 -13.51 -52.30
C GLU A 189 11.20 -13.81 -52.37
N CYS A 190 11.93 -13.43 -51.31
CA CYS A 190 13.30 -13.93 -51.11
C CYS A 190 13.26 -15.19 -50.24
N LYS A 191 13.40 -16.34 -50.90
CA LYS A 191 13.60 -17.66 -50.29
C LYS A 191 14.67 -17.63 -49.18
N PRO A 192 14.52 -18.43 -48.11
CA PRO A 192 15.48 -18.44 -47.01
C PRO A 192 16.76 -19.12 -47.49
N THR A 193 17.86 -18.37 -47.49
CA THR A 193 19.18 -18.97 -47.57
C THR A 193 19.50 -19.54 -46.18
N GLU A 194 19.39 -20.86 -46.09
CA GLU A 194 19.99 -21.68 -45.04
C GLU A 194 21.51 -21.47 -45.01
N ARG A 195 21.96 -20.47 -44.25
CA ARG A 195 23.24 -20.46 -43.55
C ARG A 195 23.32 -19.21 -42.71
N ASP A 196 22.88 -19.33 -41.48
CA ASP A 196 23.75 -19.25 -40.32
C ASP A 196 22.87 -19.32 -39.07
N ALA A 197 23.37 -20.00 -38.05
CA ALA A 197 22.68 -20.20 -36.78
C ALA A 197 22.40 -18.85 -36.10
N ASP A 198 21.25 -18.26 -36.40
CA ASP A 198 20.66 -17.16 -35.63
C ASP A 198 19.42 -17.67 -34.85
N GLY A 199 19.56 -18.88 -34.30
CA GLY A 199 18.59 -19.56 -33.45
C GLY A 199 18.76 -19.18 -31.97
N GLY A 200 19.14 -17.95 -31.70
CA GLY A 200 19.29 -17.41 -30.34
C GLY A 200 18.31 -16.28 -30.09
N ILE A 201 17.95 -16.08 -28.82
CA ILE A 201 17.15 -14.94 -28.34
C ILE A 201 17.70 -13.62 -28.89
N GLU A 202 19.03 -13.51 -29.02
CA GLU A 202 19.73 -12.34 -29.55
C GLU A 202 19.37 -12.03 -31.00
N GLY A 203 19.22 -13.03 -31.86
CA GLY A 203 18.77 -12.87 -33.25
C GLY A 203 17.34 -12.36 -33.37
N LEU A 204 16.46 -12.86 -32.50
CA LEU A 204 15.08 -12.37 -32.38
C LEU A 204 15.04 -10.94 -31.85
N VAL A 205 15.90 -10.60 -30.89
CA VAL A 205 16.05 -9.22 -30.39
C VAL A 205 16.50 -8.29 -31.51
N HIS A 206 17.49 -8.66 -32.32
CA HIS A 206 17.92 -7.83 -33.44
C HIS A 206 16.86 -7.68 -34.54
N LYS A 207 16.05 -8.72 -34.79
CA LYS A 207 14.89 -8.62 -35.70
C LYS A 207 13.83 -7.67 -35.16
N LEU A 208 13.54 -7.73 -33.85
CA LEU A 208 12.64 -6.81 -33.18
C LEU A 208 13.18 -5.38 -33.16
N GLU A 209 14.45 -5.17 -32.83
CA GLU A 209 15.10 -3.85 -32.90
C GLU A 209 14.97 -3.25 -34.30
N ARG A 210 15.24 -4.03 -35.35
CA ARG A 210 15.06 -3.59 -36.74
C ARG A 210 13.60 -3.29 -37.07
N ALA A 211 12.64 -4.08 -36.56
CA ALA A 211 11.22 -3.84 -36.78
C ALA A 211 10.75 -2.57 -36.05
N VAL A 212 11.18 -2.36 -34.81
CA VAL A 212 10.89 -1.15 -34.01
C VAL A 212 11.47 0.09 -34.67
N ILE A 213 12.70 0.03 -35.17
CA ILE A 213 13.31 1.16 -35.88
C ILE A 213 12.54 1.48 -37.17
N ARG A 214 12.10 0.47 -37.93
CA ARG A 214 11.27 0.67 -39.13
C ARG A 214 9.90 1.27 -38.79
N ALA A 215 9.22 0.74 -37.78
CA ALA A 215 7.93 1.23 -37.31
C ALA A 215 8.04 2.68 -36.80
N LYS A 216 9.09 3.00 -36.04
CA LYS A 216 9.36 4.36 -35.59
C LYS A 216 9.60 5.31 -36.77
N ALA A 217 10.42 4.90 -37.75
CA ALA A 217 10.66 5.70 -38.94
C ALA A 217 9.40 5.92 -39.78
N GLN A 218 8.48 4.94 -39.84
CA GLN A 218 7.17 5.09 -40.47
C GLN A 218 6.28 6.08 -39.71
N LEU A 219 6.20 5.97 -38.38
CA LEU A 219 5.45 6.88 -37.52
C LEU A 219 5.96 8.32 -37.66
N ASP A 220 7.28 8.52 -37.61
CA ASP A 220 7.89 9.85 -37.74
C ASP A 220 7.53 10.47 -39.12
N ARG A 221 7.53 9.68 -40.21
CA ARG A 221 7.07 10.15 -41.54
C ARG A 221 5.58 10.52 -41.56
N GLU A 222 4.72 9.69 -40.99
CA GLU A 222 3.28 9.98 -40.91
C GLU A 222 3.00 11.22 -40.08
N ARG A 223 3.74 11.40 -38.99
CA ARG A 223 3.65 12.59 -38.16
C ARG A 223 4.06 13.86 -38.92
N ASP A 224 5.16 13.81 -39.66
CA ASP A 224 5.61 14.95 -40.48
C ASP A 224 4.57 15.29 -41.57
N LEU A 225 3.96 14.28 -42.20
CA LEU A 225 2.86 14.47 -43.15
C LEU A 225 1.63 15.09 -42.48
N LEU A 226 1.24 14.64 -41.29
CA LEU A 226 0.14 15.23 -40.53
C LEU A 226 0.42 16.69 -40.12
N GLU A 227 1.65 17.00 -39.70
CA GLU A 227 2.05 18.38 -39.40
C GLU A 227 2.04 19.26 -40.66
N GLY A 228 2.44 18.71 -41.82
CA GLY A 228 2.30 19.34 -43.14
C GLY A 228 0.85 19.61 -43.54
N LEU A 229 -0.07 18.66 -43.29
CA LEU A 229 -1.49 18.84 -43.58
C LEU A 229 -2.15 19.84 -42.61
N LYS A 230 -1.80 19.80 -41.32
CA LYS A 230 -2.30 20.75 -40.31
C LYS A 230 -1.86 22.18 -40.62
N SER A 231 -0.62 22.39 -41.03
CA SER A 231 -0.13 23.72 -41.42
C SER A 231 -0.80 24.24 -42.69
N ARG A 232 -1.05 23.38 -43.68
CA ARG A 232 -1.81 23.72 -44.89
C ARG A 232 -3.29 24.04 -44.60
N LEU A 233 -3.92 23.32 -43.68
CA LEU A 233 -5.30 23.57 -43.25
C LEU A 233 -5.43 24.84 -42.41
N ALA A 234 -4.41 25.19 -41.61
CA ALA A 234 -4.37 26.43 -40.87
C ALA A 234 -4.32 27.67 -41.79
N SER A 235 -3.66 27.57 -42.95
CA SER A 235 -3.62 28.64 -43.96
C SER A 235 -4.92 28.80 -44.77
N ASP A 236 -5.71 27.73 -44.94
CA ASP A 236 -6.97 27.72 -45.72
C ASP A 236 -8.23 27.98 -44.86
N SER A 237 -8.07 28.52 -43.65
CA SER A 237 -9.14 28.71 -42.65
C SER A 237 -10.13 29.86 -42.94
N LYS A 238 -10.47 30.10 -44.21
CA LYS A 238 -11.58 30.98 -44.60
C LYS A 238 -12.75 30.16 -45.15
N ASP A 239 -13.79 30.07 -44.32
CA ASP A 239 -15.19 29.77 -44.65
C ASP A 239 -15.51 28.45 -45.38
N VAL A 240 -15.27 27.32 -44.71
CA VAL A 240 -15.89 26.04 -45.08
C VAL A 240 -17.36 26.00 -44.62
N PRO A 241 -18.34 25.78 -45.52
CA PRO A 241 -19.77 25.75 -45.17
C PRO A 241 -20.08 24.61 -44.17
N PRO A 242 -21.04 24.82 -43.25
CA PRO A 242 -21.30 23.89 -42.14
C PRO A 242 -21.73 22.48 -42.59
N ALA A 243 -22.39 22.37 -43.75
CA ALA A 243 -22.77 21.08 -44.33
C ALA A 243 -21.55 20.22 -44.73
N VAL A 244 -20.48 20.84 -45.25
CA VAL A 244 -19.24 20.15 -45.60
C VAL A 244 -18.48 19.73 -44.35
N LYS A 245 -18.56 20.51 -43.26
CA LYS A 245 -17.99 20.12 -41.95
C LYS A 245 -18.70 18.91 -41.36
N VAL A 246 -20.03 18.86 -41.41
CA VAL A 246 -20.79 17.70 -40.92
C VAL A 246 -20.51 16.46 -41.76
N ALA A 247 -20.46 16.58 -43.09
CA ALA A 247 -20.12 15.47 -43.98
C ALA A 247 -18.66 14.99 -43.80
N ALA A 248 -17.71 15.90 -43.55
CA ALA A 248 -16.33 15.54 -43.23
C ALA A 248 -16.23 14.84 -41.87
N LEU A 249 -16.93 15.33 -40.85
CA LEU A 249 -16.98 14.67 -39.54
C LEU A 249 -17.64 13.29 -39.60
N GLN A 250 -18.68 13.13 -40.41
CA GLN A 250 -19.30 11.84 -40.69
C GLN A 250 -18.30 10.90 -41.38
N ARG A 251 -17.58 11.35 -42.43
CA ARG A 251 -16.53 10.53 -43.05
C ARG A 251 -15.41 10.16 -42.08
N THR A 252 -14.93 11.10 -41.25
CA THR A 252 -13.90 10.76 -40.25
C THR A 252 -14.42 9.79 -39.21
N ARG A 253 -15.71 9.88 -38.84
CA ARG A 253 -16.34 8.91 -37.95
C ARG A 253 -16.39 7.54 -38.64
N ASP A 254 -16.85 7.49 -39.87
CA ASP A 254 -16.99 6.24 -40.62
C ASP A 254 -15.62 5.59 -40.88
N GLU A 255 -14.58 6.37 -41.20
CA GLU A 255 -13.19 5.91 -41.32
C GLU A 255 -12.62 5.43 -39.98
N LEU A 256 -12.89 6.11 -38.87
CA LEU A 256 -12.48 5.66 -37.55
C LEU A 256 -13.21 4.39 -37.12
N VAL A 257 -14.50 4.27 -37.43
CA VAL A 257 -15.28 3.06 -37.20
C VAL A 257 -14.71 1.92 -38.03
N GLN A 258 -14.47 2.13 -39.33
CA GLN A 258 -13.85 1.15 -40.21
C GLN A 258 -12.45 0.75 -39.72
N TRP A 259 -11.62 1.71 -39.29
CA TRP A 259 -10.29 1.41 -38.76
C TRP A 259 -10.37 0.61 -37.46
N VAL A 260 -11.31 0.94 -36.57
CA VAL A 260 -11.55 0.16 -35.34
C VAL A 260 -12.06 -1.23 -35.68
N GLU A 261 -12.99 -1.37 -36.62
CA GLU A 261 -13.50 -2.65 -37.09
C GLU A 261 -12.39 -3.48 -37.74
N GLU A 262 -11.57 -2.92 -38.63
CA GLU A 262 -10.41 -3.57 -39.23
C GLU A 262 -9.37 -3.97 -38.18
N LYS A 263 -9.12 -3.12 -37.18
CA LYS A 263 -8.20 -3.47 -36.08
C LYS A 263 -8.77 -4.56 -35.19
N LEU A 264 -10.06 -4.52 -34.86
CA LEU A 264 -10.74 -5.58 -34.10
C LEU A 264 -10.78 -6.90 -34.88
N VAL A 265 -11.00 -6.86 -36.20
CA VAL A 265 -10.94 -8.02 -37.09
C VAL A 265 -9.51 -8.54 -37.19
N SER A 266 -8.49 -7.69 -37.33
CA SER A 266 -7.08 -8.11 -37.36
C SER A 266 -6.57 -8.67 -36.03
N VAL A 267 -7.16 -8.24 -34.91
CA VAL A 267 -6.90 -8.77 -33.57
C VAL A 267 -7.67 -10.08 -33.35
N GLY A 268 -8.84 -10.24 -33.97
CA GLY A 268 -9.59 -11.50 -34.02
C GLY A 268 -8.91 -12.56 -34.89
N ASP A 269 -8.39 -12.19 -36.07
CA ASP A 269 -7.65 -13.09 -36.98
C ASP A 269 -6.31 -13.57 -36.40
N ALA A 270 -5.73 -12.86 -35.43
CA ALA A 270 -4.54 -13.30 -34.71
C ALA A 270 -4.84 -14.41 -33.68
N ASP A 271 -6.10 -14.55 -33.26
CA ASP A 271 -6.61 -15.63 -32.39
C ASP A 271 -7.29 -16.76 -33.20
N ASP A 272 -7.59 -16.55 -34.49
CA ASP A 272 -8.22 -17.52 -35.41
C ASP A 272 -7.22 -18.18 -36.39
N ALA A 273 -5.91 -18.01 -36.17
CA ALA A 273 -4.97 -19.05 -36.61
C ALA A 273 -5.40 -20.34 -35.89
N PRO A 274 -5.62 -21.47 -36.60
CA PRO A 274 -6.08 -22.68 -35.95
C PRO A 274 -5.10 -22.98 -34.82
N VAL A 275 -5.60 -22.89 -33.59
CA VAL A 275 -4.94 -23.48 -32.43
C VAL A 275 -4.63 -24.90 -32.88
N GLN A 276 -3.36 -25.16 -33.16
CA GLN A 276 -2.88 -26.52 -33.30
C GLN A 276 -3.22 -27.15 -31.96
N ASP A 277 -4.32 -27.92 -31.94
CA ASP A 277 -4.57 -28.91 -30.92
C ASP A 277 -3.25 -29.68 -30.79
N LEU A 278 -2.53 -29.41 -29.70
CA LEU A 278 -1.24 -30.05 -29.44
C LEU A 278 -1.46 -31.54 -29.62
N SER A 279 -0.64 -32.15 -30.48
CA SER A 279 -0.76 -33.57 -30.79
C SER A 279 -0.72 -34.36 -29.49
N ALA A 280 -1.47 -35.45 -29.39
CA ALA A 280 -1.45 -36.31 -28.20
C ALA A 280 -0.02 -36.73 -27.81
N GLU A 281 0.88 -36.81 -28.80
CA GLU A 281 2.31 -37.06 -28.62
C GLU A 281 3.04 -35.90 -27.92
N GLU A 282 2.74 -34.63 -28.24
CA GLU A 282 3.37 -33.46 -27.60
C GLU A 282 2.90 -33.27 -26.15
N ILE A 283 1.66 -33.64 -25.85
CA ILE A 283 1.13 -33.67 -24.49
C ILE A 283 1.84 -34.75 -23.69
N GLU A 284 2.03 -35.94 -24.26
CA GLU A 284 2.73 -37.05 -23.60
C GLU A 284 4.20 -36.70 -23.32
N GLU A 285 4.90 -36.09 -24.28
CA GLU A 285 6.27 -35.58 -24.10
C GLU A 285 6.34 -34.50 -23.00
N SER A 286 5.39 -33.58 -22.96
CA SER A 286 5.33 -32.55 -21.92
C SER A 286 5.12 -33.17 -20.52
N THR A 287 4.32 -34.23 -20.42
CA THR A 287 4.12 -34.94 -19.15
C THR A 287 5.36 -35.69 -18.71
N GLN A 288 6.08 -36.33 -19.63
CA GLN A 288 7.36 -37.00 -19.35
C GLN A 288 8.42 -36.00 -18.86
N LEU A 289 8.51 -34.82 -19.49
CA LEU A 289 9.41 -33.75 -19.04
C LEU A 289 9.06 -33.26 -17.63
N VAL A 290 7.78 -33.16 -17.30
CA VAL A 290 7.34 -32.79 -15.94
C VAL A 290 7.65 -33.90 -14.93
N GLU A 291 7.52 -35.16 -15.30
CA GLU A 291 7.90 -36.30 -14.46
C GLU A 291 9.41 -36.37 -14.21
N ASP A 292 10.23 -36.12 -15.24
CA ASP A 292 11.68 -36.03 -15.13
C ASP A 292 12.11 -34.88 -14.22
N GLN A 293 11.47 -33.72 -14.33
CA GLN A 293 11.71 -32.59 -13.43
C GLN A 293 11.33 -32.93 -11.98
N LYS A 294 10.21 -33.62 -11.76
CA LYS A 294 9.81 -34.10 -10.42
C LYS A 294 10.83 -35.10 -9.86
N ALA A 295 11.31 -36.03 -10.68
CA ALA A 295 12.34 -36.98 -10.28
C ALA A 295 13.66 -36.27 -9.94
N GLN A 296 14.05 -35.26 -10.71
CA GLN A 296 15.23 -34.45 -10.45
C GLN A 296 15.11 -33.66 -9.14
N ILE A 297 13.95 -33.05 -8.88
CA ILE A 297 13.67 -32.33 -7.63
C ILE A 297 13.70 -33.29 -6.43
N ALA A 298 13.11 -34.49 -6.58
CA ALA A 298 13.15 -35.52 -5.54
C ALA A 298 14.59 -35.95 -5.22
N ALA A 299 15.41 -36.19 -6.25
CA ALA A 299 16.83 -36.52 -6.08
C ALA A 299 17.62 -35.38 -5.39
N GLN A 300 17.39 -34.13 -5.79
CA GLN A 300 17.99 -32.96 -5.14
C GLN A 300 17.55 -32.83 -3.68
N TYR A 301 16.29 -33.12 -3.37
CA TYR A 301 15.78 -33.08 -2.01
C TYR A 301 16.38 -34.17 -1.13
N VAL A 302 16.56 -35.38 -1.67
CA VAL A 302 17.29 -36.47 -0.96
C VAL A 302 18.73 -36.04 -0.68
N ALA A 303 19.44 -35.51 -1.69
CA ALA A 303 20.81 -35.02 -1.51
C ALA A 303 20.90 -33.89 -0.47
N TYR A 304 19.92 -32.96 -0.46
CA TYR A 304 19.81 -31.91 0.54
C TYR A 304 19.61 -32.47 1.95
N VAL A 305 18.70 -33.44 2.12
CA VAL A 305 18.44 -34.07 3.42
C VAL A 305 19.68 -34.82 3.91
N GLU A 306 20.39 -35.53 3.04
CA GLU A 306 21.65 -36.18 3.41
C GLU A 306 22.74 -35.18 3.80
N ALA A 307 22.91 -34.09 3.05
CA ALA A 307 23.87 -33.04 3.39
C ALA A 307 23.55 -32.42 4.76
N ARG A 308 22.25 -32.22 5.06
CA ARG A 308 21.80 -31.72 6.36
C ARG A 308 22.04 -32.72 7.49
N LYS A 309 21.82 -34.02 7.26
CA LYS A 309 22.18 -35.08 8.20
C LYS A 309 23.68 -35.08 8.48
N ARG A 310 24.52 -35.03 7.44
CA ARG A 310 26.00 -34.95 7.58
C ARG A 310 26.44 -33.72 8.38
N LEU A 311 25.79 -32.56 8.17
CA LEU A 311 26.06 -31.35 8.93
C LEU A 311 25.69 -31.54 10.41
N LEU A 312 24.52 -32.11 10.71
CA LEU A 312 24.10 -32.41 12.07
C LEU A 312 25.01 -33.44 12.74
N ASP A 313 25.50 -34.44 12.00
CA ASP A 313 26.47 -35.41 12.49
C ASP A 313 27.82 -34.74 12.79
N ALA A 314 28.28 -33.82 11.93
CA ALA A 314 29.49 -33.05 12.17
C ALA A 314 29.34 -32.09 13.38
N ALA A 315 28.19 -31.42 13.50
CA ALA A 315 27.89 -30.54 14.61
C ALA A 315 27.75 -31.33 15.93
N SER A 316 27.11 -32.50 15.92
CA SER A 316 27.01 -33.36 17.10
C SER A 316 28.37 -33.88 17.54
N ARG A 317 29.26 -34.25 16.59
CA ARG A 317 30.67 -34.59 16.89
C ARG A 317 31.45 -33.41 17.46
N ALA A 318 31.24 -32.21 16.94
CA ALA A 318 31.89 -30.99 17.45
C ALA A 318 31.37 -30.58 18.84
N CYS A 319 30.13 -30.93 19.17
CA CYS A 319 29.50 -30.67 20.46
C CYS A 319 29.67 -31.82 21.46
N GLN A 320 30.31 -32.94 21.09
CA GLN A 320 30.67 -33.96 22.07
C GLN A 320 31.77 -33.40 22.99
N PRO A 321 31.60 -33.50 24.32
CA PRO A 321 32.59 -33.01 25.27
C PRO A 321 33.87 -33.82 25.07
N VAL A 322 34.93 -33.17 24.60
CA VAL A 322 36.27 -33.73 24.57
C VAL A 322 36.64 -34.03 26.02
N THR A 323 36.62 -35.31 26.40
CA THR A 323 37.27 -35.79 27.62
C THR A 323 38.77 -35.58 27.45
N MET A 324 39.25 -34.37 27.73
CA MET A 324 40.66 -34.06 27.75
C MET A 324 41.29 -34.68 28.99
N ALA A 325 42.17 -35.65 28.79
CA ALA A 325 43.22 -35.95 29.74
C ALA A 325 44.13 -34.70 29.90
N PRO A 326 44.63 -34.40 31.10
CA PRO A 326 45.26 -33.11 31.39
C PRO A 326 46.71 -33.09 30.91
N THR A 327 46.96 -32.51 29.74
CA THR A 327 48.34 -32.17 29.31
C THR A 327 48.57 -30.68 29.51
N LYS A 328 49.55 -30.38 30.38
CA LYS A 328 49.95 -29.06 30.88
C LYS A 328 50.24 -28.06 29.75
N PRO A 329 49.82 -26.79 29.86
CA PRO A 329 50.22 -25.74 28.92
C PRO A 329 51.65 -25.29 29.21
N ALA A 330 52.51 -25.35 28.19
CA ALA A 330 53.82 -24.72 28.22
C ALA A 330 53.66 -23.19 28.16
N ARG A 331 54.19 -22.51 29.17
CA ARG A 331 54.35 -21.06 29.19
C ARG A 331 55.44 -20.68 28.18
N GLN A 332 55.10 -19.87 27.19
CA GLN A 332 56.07 -19.05 26.48
C GLN A 332 55.72 -17.59 26.72
N SER A 333 56.55 -16.97 27.55
CA SER A 333 56.69 -15.52 27.69
C SER A 333 57.36 -14.96 26.45
N ALA A 334 56.74 -13.97 25.80
CA ALA A 334 57.43 -13.02 24.94
C ALA A 334 56.86 -11.62 25.21
N ASP A 335 57.74 -10.77 25.72
CA ASP A 335 57.61 -9.32 25.79
C ASP A 335 57.07 -8.72 24.49
N LEU A 336 56.13 -7.79 24.63
CA LEU A 336 55.86 -6.78 23.59
C LEU A 336 55.26 -5.52 24.21
N GLY A 337 56.04 -4.89 25.07
CA GLY A 337 56.00 -3.44 25.22
C GLY A 337 56.73 -2.80 24.02
N LYS A 338 56.11 -1.77 23.43
CA LYS A 338 56.59 -0.89 22.34
C LYS A 338 56.33 -1.36 20.90
N LEU A 339 55.22 -0.89 20.34
CA LEU A 339 55.09 -0.45 18.94
C LEU A 339 54.19 0.81 19.01
N ALA A 340 54.71 2.03 19.14
CA ALA A 340 55.44 2.77 18.11
C ALA A 340 54.86 2.51 16.72
N ILE A 341 54.11 3.52 16.25
CA ILE A 341 53.73 3.84 14.87
C ILE A 341 54.54 2.99 13.88
N ARG A 342 53.97 1.86 13.48
CA ARG A 342 54.51 1.02 12.42
C ARG A 342 53.75 1.36 11.16
N ASP A 343 54.51 1.70 10.14
CA ASP A 343 54.09 1.91 8.77
C ASP A 343 52.95 0.97 8.37
N ARG A 344 51.98 1.50 7.61
CA ARG A 344 50.97 0.73 6.89
C ARG A 344 51.69 -0.31 6.02
N SER A 345 51.89 -1.51 6.55
CA SER A 345 52.23 -2.67 5.75
C SER A 345 51.10 -2.85 4.76
N ALA A 346 51.42 -2.71 3.47
CA ALA A 346 50.52 -3.10 2.40
C ALA A 346 50.03 -4.51 2.70
N LEU A 347 48.71 -4.68 2.85
CA LEU A 347 48.07 -5.97 3.06
C LEU A 347 48.62 -6.95 2.04
N GLU A 348 49.00 -8.14 2.51
CA GLU A 348 49.53 -9.18 1.66
C GLU A 348 48.46 -9.51 0.60
N PRO A 349 48.77 -9.51 -0.71
CA PRO A 349 47.77 -9.66 -1.78
C PRO A 349 46.89 -10.91 -1.61
N LEU A 350 47.41 -11.95 -0.95
CA LEU A 350 46.70 -13.18 -0.64
C LEU A 350 45.62 -12.99 0.44
N GLU A 351 45.87 -12.18 1.46
CA GLU A 351 44.87 -11.84 2.48
C GLU A 351 43.72 -11.02 1.89
N VAL A 352 44.02 -10.11 0.95
CA VAL A 352 43.00 -9.34 0.22
C VAL A 352 42.13 -10.24 -0.65
N LEU A 353 42.72 -11.25 -1.31
CA LEU A 353 41.98 -12.24 -2.11
C LEU A 353 41.10 -13.15 -1.23
N SER A 354 41.58 -13.55 -0.05
CA SER A 354 40.75 -14.32 0.90
C SER A 354 39.57 -13.49 1.42
N PHE A 355 39.80 -12.24 1.84
CA PHE A 355 38.75 -11.34 2.31
C PHE A 355 37.70 -11.03 1.23
N THR A 356 38.14 -10.83 -0.01
CA THR A 356 37.22 -10.59 -1.13
C THR A 356 36.37 -11.82 -1.46
N SER A 357 36.95 -13.02 -1.40
CA SER A 357 36.23 -14.25 -1.72
C SER A 357 35.30 -14.73 -0.60
N GLU A 358 35.72 -14.63 0.66
CA GLU A 358 34.96 -15.12 1.82
C GLU A 358 33.90 -14.13 2.32
N ILE A 359 34.15 -12.83 2.21
CA ILE A 359 33.28 -11.81 2.82
C ILE A 359 32.63 -10.93 1.76
N LEU A 360 33.42 -10.35 0.86
CA LEU A 360 32.93 -9.31 -0.04
C LEU A 360 32.03 -9.88 -1.16
N LEU A 361 32.39 -11.02 -1.73
CA LEU A 361 31.58 -11.71 -2.75
C LEU A 361 30.23 -12.18 -2.21
N PRO A 362 30.14 -12.92 -1.09
CA PRO A 362 28.85 -13.30 -0.49
C PRO A 362 28.01 -12.08 -0.12
N LEU A 363 28.62 -11.04 0.46
CA LEU A 363 27.90 -9.80 0.79
C LEU A 363 27.32 -9.16 -0.48
N SER A 364 28.09 -9.05 -1.57
CA SER A 364 27.58 -8.52 -2.84
C SER A 364 26.42 -9.35 -3.41
N LYS A 365 26.46 -10.69 -3.28
CA LYS A 365 25.38 -11.58 -3.68
C LYS A 365 24.13 -11.36 -2.84
N THR A 366 24.26 -11.24 -1.51
CA THR A 366 23.12 -10.96 -0.62
C THR A 366 22.53 -9.58 -0.89
N GLN A 367 23.37 -8.56 -1.13
CA GLN A 367 22.91 -7.22 -1.50
C GLN A 367 22.13 -7.26 -2.83
N ARG A 368 22.61 -8.00 -3.83
CA ARG A 368 21.90 -8.18 -5.09
C ARG A 368 20.57 -8.90 -4.90
N ALA A 369 20.54 -9.97 -4.10
CA ALA A 369 19.31 -10.69 -3.77
C ALA A 369 18.29 -9.79 -3.05
N LEU A 370 18.72 -9.01 -2.05
CA LEU A 370 17.88 -8.05 -1.34
C LEU A 370 17.38 -6.94 -2.27
N ALA A 371 18.21 -6.45 -3.19
CA ALA A 371 17.80 -5.46 -4.18
C ALA A 371 16.73 -6.04 -5.13
N LEU A 372 16.86 -7.30 -5.56
CA LEU A 372 15.85 -7.99 -6.36
C LEU A 372 14.55 -8.17 -5.59
N GLN A 373 14.61 -8.60 -4.33
CA GLN A 373 13.42 -8.72 -3.47
C GLN A 373 12.73 -7.37 -3.26
N LYS A 374 13.50 -6.32 -2.99
CA LYS A 374 12.98 -4.95 -2.87
C LYS A 374 12.27 -4.51 -4.16
N ASN A 375 12.89 -4.73 -5.31
CA ASN A 375 12.32 -4.34 -6.59
C ASN A 375 11.03 -5.14 -6.87
N TYR A 376 11.03 -6.45 -6.61
CA TYR A 376 9.85 -7.30 -6.73
C TYR A 376 8.71 -6.84 -5.83
N LEU A 377 8.97 -6.61 -4.54
CA LEU A 377 7.96 -6.12 -3.59
C LEU A 377 7.46 -4.73 -3.95
N SER A 378 8.35 -3.84 -4.42
CA SER A 378 7.94 -2.51 -4.88
C SER A 378 7.05 -2.60 -6.12
N GLY A 379 7.37 -3.49 -7.06
CA GLY A 379 6.57 -3.72 -8.27
C GLY A 379 5.22 -4.37 -7.95
N LEU A 380 5.18 -5.26 -6.96
CA LEU A 380 3.91 -5.83 -6.47
C LEU A 380 3.06 -4.75 -5.81
N LEU A 381 3.65 -3.93 -4.92
CA LEU A 381 2.95 -2.84 -4.26
C LEU A 381 2.40 -1.81 -5.26
N THR A 382 3.17 -1.43 -6.29
CA THR A 382 2.66 -0.50 -7.32
C THR A 382 1.55 -1.12 -8.16
N LYS A 383 1.63 -2.41 -8.48
CA LYS A 383 0.55 -3.13 -9.16
C LYS A 383 -0.72 -3.12 -8.30
N GLU A 384 -0.62 -3.58 -7.06
CA GLU A 384 -1.73 -3.60 -6.10
C GLU A 384 -2.35 -2.19 -5.94
N LYS A 385 -1.52 -1.17 -5.69
CA LYS A 385 -1.97 0.22 -5.59
C LYS A 385 -2.69 0.69 -6.85
N SER A 386 -2.18 0.36 -8.04
CA SER A 386 -2.84 0.74 -9.31
C SER A 386 -4.17 0.00 -9.51
N THR A 387 -4.25 -1.27 -9.09
CA THR A 387 -5.50 -2.05 -9.17
C THR A 387 -6.53 -1.55 -8.19
N THR A 388 -6.14 -1.23 -6.94
CA THR A 388 -7.06 -0.66 -5.95
C THR A 388 -7.55 0.71 -6.38
N LEU A 389 -6.68 1.57 -6.91
CA LEU A 389 -7.08 2.87 -7.46
C LEU A 389 -8.06 2.72 -8.63
N ARG A 390 -7.83 1.77 -9.54
CA ARG A 390 -8.76 1.52 -10.66
C ARG A 390 -10.13 1.07 -10.15
N VAL A 391 -10.17 0.14 -9.21
CA VAL A 391 -11.43 -0.35 -8.61
C VAL A 391 -12.15 0.78 -7.87
N LEU A 392 -11.42 1.55 -7.06
CA LEU A 392 -11.98 2.66 -6.30
C LEU A 392 -12.51 3.78 -7.20
N ASN A 393 -11.82 4.11 -8.29
CA ASN A 393 -12.30 5.09 -9.28
C ASN A 393 -13.54 4.58 -10.02
N ARG A 394 -13.58 3.28 -10.38
CA ARG A 394 -14.78 2.68 -10.96
C ARG A 394 -15.96 2.75 -9.99
N LEU A 395 -15.74 2.40 -8.72
CA LEU A 395 -16.77 2.52 -7.68
C LEU A 395 -17.20 3.97 -7.49
N SER A 396 -16.28 4.94 -7.58
CA SER A 396 -16.65 6.36 -7.49
C SER A 396 -17.53 6.80 -8.66
N ASP A 397 -17.25 6.33 -9.88
CA ASP A 397 -18.04 6.64 -11.08
C ASP A 397 -19.44 5.99 -11.01
N GLU A 398 -19.55 4.80 -10.39
CA GLU A 398 -20.81 4.10 -10.17
C GLU A 398 -21.60 4.66 -8.96
N SER A 399 -20.98 5.45 -8.09
CA SER A 399 -21.60 5.95 -6.87
C SER A 399 -22.39 7.24 -7.08
N HIS A 400 -23.62 7.28 -6.56
CA HIS A 400 -24.40 8.52 -6.44
C HIS A 400 -24.10 9.30 -5.15
N LEU A 401 -23.46 8.64 -4.19
CA LEU A 401 -23.22 9.18 -2.86
C LEU A 401 -22.09 10.23 -2.83
N LEU A 402 -21.03 10.06 -3.64
CA LEU A 402 -19.93 11.04 -3.70
C LEU A 402 -20.33 12.39 -4.36
N PRO A 403 -21.11 12.42 -5.46
CA PRO A 403 -21.64 13.67 -6.01
C PRO A 403 -22.58 14.41 -5.06
N GLU A 404 -23.37 13.69 -4.28
CA GLU A 404 -24.33 14.26 -3.31
C GLU A 404 -23.61 14.87 -2.10
N TYR A 405 -22.54 14.23 -1.61
CA TYR A 405 -21.77 14.69 -0.46
C TYR A 405 -20.28 14.89 -0.80
N PRO A 406 -19.94 15.91 -1.60
CA PRO A 406 -18.57 16.14 -2.03
C PRO A 406 -17.71 16.71 -0.91
N LEU A 407 -16.54 16.10 -0.69
CA LEU A 407 -15.48 16.74 0.11
C LEU A 407 -14.98 18.01 -0.59
N LEU A 408 -15.21 19.17 0.04
CA LEU A 408 -14.80 20.49 -0.47
C LEU A 408 -13.29 20.62 -0.70
N THR A 409 -12.48 19.76 -0.07
CA THR A 409 -11.02 19.70 -0.23
C THR A 409 -10.58 19.20 -1.61
N HIS A 410 -11.42 18.44 -2.32
CA HIS A 410 -11.07 17.80 -3.60
C HIS A 410 -11.65 18.50 -4.84
N GLN A 411 -12.52 19.50 -4.67
CA GLN A 411 -13.08 20.25 -5.79
C GLN A 411 -11.99 21.05 -6.54
N PRO A 412 -11.94 21.00 -7.89
CA PRO A 412 -10.93 21.70 -8.67
C PRO A 412 -10.93 23.21 -8.44
N ARG A 413 -12.07 23.80 -8.03
CA ARG A 413 -12.22 25.22 -7.70
C ARG A 413 -11.55 25.61 -6.37
N PHE A 414 -11.37 24.68 -5.44
CA PHE A 414 -10.79 24.94 -4.11
C PHE A 414 -9.32 24.49 -3.97
N LYS A 415 -8.75 23.82 -4.97
CA LYS A 415 -7.31 23.45 -5.03
C LYS A 415 -6.37 24.65 -4.89
N HIS A 416 -6.81 25.85 -5.29
CA HIS A 416 -6.02 27.08 -5.19
C HIS A 416 -5.98 27.70 -3.78
N ILE A 417 -6.93 27.38 -2.91
CA ILE A 417 -7.01 27.95 -1.55
C ILE A 417 -6.17 27.13 -0.58
N ASN A 418 -6.17 25.80 -0.73
CA ASN A 418 -5.39 24.90 0.14
C ASN A 418 -3.88 24.91 -0.18
N SER A 419 -3.48 25.32 -1.39
CA SER A 419 -2.08 25.52 -1.75
C SER A 419 -1.40 26.67 -0.98
N ARG A 420 -2.17 27.67 -0.53
CA ARG A 420 -1.63 28.80 0.25
C ARG A 420 -1.50 28.51 1.76
N ARG A 421 -2.14 27.46 2.28
CA ARG A 421 -2.02 27.06 3.71
C ARG A 421 -1.04 25.89 3.92
N ALA A 422 -0.60 25.23 2.85
CA ALA A 422 0.36 24.14 2.88
C ALA A 422 1.84 24.58 2.65
N THR A 423 2.16 25.86 2.81
CA THR A 423 3.54 26.37 2.68
C THR A 423 4.29 26.49 4.01
N SER A 424 3.79 25.93 5.10
CA SER A 424 4.49 25.96 6.38
C SER A 424 4.46 24.67 7.18
N VAL A 425 4.63 23.50 6.55
CA VAL A 425 5.18 22.33 7.25
C VAL A 425 6.06 21.56 6.26
N THR A 426 7.36 21.78 6.38
CA THR A 426 8.39 21.06 5.64
C THR A 426 8.35 19.59 6.06
N GLY A 427 7.89 18.69 5.17
CA GLY A 427 8.27 17.27 5.24
C GLY A 427 7.18 16.19 5.40
N LEU A 428 5.88 16.50 5.31
CA LEU A 428 4.88 15.41 5.28
C LEU A 428 4.83 14.77 3.87
N PRO A 429 4.98 13.43 3.73
CA PRO A 429 4.78 12.77 2.45
C PRO A 429 3.35 13.05 1.96
N LYS A 430 3.20 13.33 0.67
CA LYS A 430 1.88 13.47 0.03
C LYS A 430 1.02 12.27 0.47
N PRO A 431 -0.20 12.49 0.99
CA PRO A 431 -1.06 11.38 1.37
C PRO A 431 -1.27 10.49 0.14
N ASP A 432 -1.28 9.17 0.37
CA ASP A 432 -1.47 8.21 -0.70
C ASP A 432 -2.84 8.48 -1.37
N GLU A 433 -2.90 8.44 -2.70
CA GLU A 433 -4.10 8.74 -3.48
C GLU A 433 -5.26 7.81 -3.08
N VAL A 434 -4.95 6.56 -2.75
CA VAL A 434 -5.91 5.58 -2.21
C VAL A 434 -6.53 6.07 -0.91
N VAL A 435 -5.71 6.62 -0.01
CA VAL A 435 -6.15 7.12 1.30
C VAL A 435 -7.05 8.34 1.08
N THR A 436 -6.68 9.24 0.18
CA THR A 436 -7.51 10.42 -0.10
C THR A 436 -8.88 10.07 -0.67
N LEU A 437 -8.97 9.04 -1.52
CA LEU A 437 -10.27 8.60 -2.04
C LEU A 437 -11.09 7.89 -0.96
N ALA A 438 -10.45 7.09 -0.11
CA ALA A 438 -11.10 6.45 1.02
C ALA A 438 -11.65 7.49 2.03
N GLU A 439 -10.93 8.58 2.28
CA GLU A 439 -11.39 9.70 3.10
C GLU A 439 -12.65 10.36 2.51
N SER A 440 -12.73 10.52 1.19
CA SER A 440 -13.96 11.04 0.54
C SER A 440 -15.17 10.13 0.70
N TRP A 441 -14.96 8.82 0.64
CA TRP A 441 -16.02 7.85 0.87
C TRP A 441 -16.46 7.83 2.34
N ALA A 442 -15.51 7.86 3.28
CA ALA A 442 -15.81 7.91 4.71
C ALA A 442 -16.66 9.15 5.04
N PHE A 443 -16.22 10.33 4.60
CA PHE A 443 -16.96 11.57 4.81
C PHE A 443 -18.35 11.53 4.18
N ALA A 444 -18.44 11.11 2.91
CA ALA A 444 -19.72 11.09 2.22
C ALA A 444 -20.69 10.10 2.88
N SER A 445 -20.19 8.96 3.37
CA SER A 445 -21.02 7.98 4.09
C SER A 445 -21.50 8.50 5.43
N GLU A 446 -20.66 9.22 6.17
CA GLU A 446 -21.03 9.87 7.42
C GLU A 446 -22.06 10.97 7.18
N ALA A 447 -21.84 11.82 6.17
CA ALA A 447 -22.78 12.87 5.78
C ALA A 447 -24.15 12.29 5.36
N ALA A 448 -24.16 11.23 4.54
CA ALA A 448 -25.38 10.52 4.17
C ALA A 448 -26.11 9.95 5.40
N ALA A 449 -25.40 9.28 6.30
CA ALA A 449 -25.99 8.73 7.53
C ALA A 449 -26.60 9.82 8.42
N THR A 450 -25.91 10.96 8.57
CA THR A 450 -26.44 12.10 9.35
C THR A 450 -27.67 12.73 8.70
N ASN A 451 -27.70 12.84 7.36
CA ASN A 451 -28.84 13.40 6.64
C ASN A 451 -30.05 12.46 6.69
N GLU A 452 -29.84 11.16 6.49
CA GLU A 452 -30.91 10.15 6.65
C GLU A 452 -31.47 10.16 8.07
N HIS A 453 -30.60 10.25 9.08
CA HIS A 453 -31.04 10.37 10.47
C HIS A 453 -31.90 11.61 10.71
N GLN A 454 -31.45 12.78 10.24
CA GLN A 454 -32.21 14.02 10.35
C GLN A 454 -33.56 13.95 9.62
N TYR A 455 -33.59 13.34 8.43
CA TYR A 455 -34.82 13.14 7.67
C TYR A 455 -35.81 12.23 8.40
N ILE A 456 -35.32 11.15 9.01
CA ILE A 456 -36.15 10.25 9.82
C ILE A 456 -36.68 10.97 11.05
N GLU A 457 -35.86 11.76 11.73
CA GLU A 457 -36.27 12.57 12.88
C GLU A 457 -37.35 13.59 12.51
N GLU A 458 -37.21 14.28 11.38
CA GLU A 458 -38.21 15.21 10.86
C GLU A 458 -39.52 14.50 10.53
N LYS A 459 -39.47 13.35 9.86
CA LYS A 459 -40.68 12.55 9.56
C LYS A 459 -41.32 11.93 10.78
N LEU A 460 -40.54 11.58 11.80
CA LEU A 460 -41.06 11.13 13.07
C LEU A 460 -41.77 12.28 13.80
N ALA A 461 -41.19 13.48 13.79
CA ALA A 461 -41.82 14.67 14.37
C ALA A 461 -43.13 15.03 13.66
N GLU A 462 -43.15 15.07 12.31
CA GLU A 462 -44.39 15.26 11.54
C GLU A 462 -45.44 14.18 11.85
N GLY A 463 -45.01 12.91 11.94
CA GLY A 463 -45.87 11.79 12.31
C GLY A 463 -46.45 11.93 13.71
N GLN A 464 -45.65 12.40 14.67
CA GLN A 464 -46.09 12.64 16.04
C GLN A 464 -47.08 13.81 16.12
N GLU A 465 -46.80 14.92 15.42
CA GLU A 465 -47.71 16.07 15.35
C GLU A 465 -49.06 15.66 14.77
N THR A 466 -49.06 14.98 13.62
CA THR A 466 -50.29 14.49 12.99
C THR A 466 -51.04 13.46 13.83
N ALA A 467 -50.33 12.61 14.58
CA ALA A 467 -50.95 11.69 15.54
C ALA A 467 -51.61 12.46 16.70
N THR A 468 -50.93 13.47 17.27
CA THR A 468 -51.51 14.30 18.34
C THR A 468 -52.69 15.14 17.86
N ASP A 469 -52.65 15.63 16.62
CA ASP A 469 -53.78 16.34 16.00
C ASP A 469 -54.97 15.39 15.81
N ALA A 470 -54.73 14.16 15.35
CA ALA A 470 -55.76 13.15 15.22
C ALA A 470 -56.36 12.76 16.58
N GLU A 471 -55.53 12.59 17.62
CA GLU A 471 -55.98 12.36 18.99
C GLU A 471 -56.85 13.52 19.49
N HIS A 472 -56.46 14.77 19.25
CA HIS A 472 -57.24 15.94 19.62
C HIS A 472 -58.60 15.98 18.90
N VAL A 473 -58.62 15.75 17.58
CA VAL A 473 -59.87 15.69 16.80
C VAL A 473 -60.77 14.54 17.29
N LEU A 474 -60.21 13.39 17.63
CA LEU A 474 -60.97 12.30 18.23
C LEU A 474 -61.55 12.72 19.59
N GLN A 475 -60.76 13.32 20.47
CA GLN A 475 -61.27 13.86 21.75
C GLN A 475 -62.42 14.84 21.54
N GLU A 476 -62.33 15.75 20.56
CA GLU A 476 -63.41 16.66 20.20
C GLU A 476 -64.68 15.91 19.76
N VAL A 477 -64.56 14.93 18.85
CA VAL A 477 -65.69 14.11 18.39
C VAL A 477 -66.34 13.33 19.53
N TYR A 478 -65.54 12.69 20.39
CA TYR A 478 -66.03 11.98 21.57
C TYR A 478 -66.72 12.93 22.56
N SER A 479 -66.18 14.14 22.76
CA SER A 479 -66.81 15.18 23.58
C SER A 479 -68.16 15.62 23.01
N MET A 480 -68.29 15.75 21.68
CA MET A 480 -69.57 16.05 21.02
C MET A 480 -70.60 14.92 21.19
N LEU A 481 -70.13 13.67 21.23
CA LEU A 481 -70.96 12.47 21.43
C LEU A 481 -71.26 12.19 22.92
N ASN A 482 -70.71 12.99 23.85
CA ASN A 482 -70.75 12.80 25.30
C ASN A 482 -70.22 11.41 25.74
N GLN A 483 -69.15 10.93 25.10
CA GLN A 483 -68.42 9.72 25.46
C GLN A 483 -67.00 10.11 25.89
N ASP A 484 -66.43 9.38 26.86
CA ASP A 484 -65.06 9.66 27.34
C ASP A 484 -64.06 8.77 26.60
N LEU A 485 -63.11 9.39 25.90
CA LEU A 485 -62.12 8.68 25.06
C LEU A 485 -61.27 7.72 25.90
N GLU A 486 -60.85 8.14 27.10
CA GLU A 486 -60.04 7.30 28.00
C GLU A 486 -60.80 6.06 28.51
N GLU A 487 -62.10 6.16 28.75
CA GLU A 487 -62.91 5.02 29.21
C GLU A 487 -63.07 4.00 28.07
N THR A 488 -63.23 4.47 26.82
CA THR A 488 -63.31 3.58 25.64
C THR A 488 -61.98 2.90 25.29
N LEU A 489 -60.84 3.58 25.43
CA LEU A 489 -59.52 2.97 25.20
C LEU A 489 -59.16 1.96 26.31
N ARG A 490 -59.58 2.19 27.56
CA ARG A 490 -59.42 1.21 28.66
C ARG A 490 -60.31 -0.02 28.46
N ASP A 491 -61.54 0.15 27.98
CA ASP A 491 -62.43 -0.97 27.66
C ASP A 491 -61.87 -1.84 26.53
N VAL A 492 -61.22 -1.24 25.52
CA VAL A 492 -60.54 -1.96 24.43
C VAL A 492 -59.31 -2.73 24.94
N GLN A 493 -58.44 -2.11 25.74
CA GLN A 493 -57.27 -2.80 26.31
C GLN A 493 -57.65 -3.96 27.24
N SER A 494 -58.74 -3.84 28.01
CA SER A 494 -59.26 -4.95 28.83
C SER A 494 -59.85 -6.10 28.02
N SER A 495 -60.22 -5.85 26.75
CA SER A 495 -60.71 -6.86 25.81
C SER A 495 -59.58 -7.46 24.94
N GLU A 496 -58.41 -6.83 24.87
CA GLU A 496 -57.27 -7.26 24.06
C GLU A 496 -56.43 -8.37 24.72
N GLU A 497 -56.44 -8.50 26.05
CA GLU A 497 -55.74 -9.59 26.75
C GLU A 497 -56.26 -11.00 26.37
N ASP A 498 -57.50 -11.10 25.85
CA ASP A 498 -58.13 -12.37 25.46
C ASP A 498 -58.11 -12.66 23.93
N SER A 499 -57.51 -11.81 23.10
CA SER A 499 -57.62 -11.92 21.63
C SER A 499 -56.30 -11.74 20.87
N ASN A 500 -55.38 -12.69 21.06
CA ASN A 500 -54.21 -12.90 20.20
C ASN A 500 -54.62 -13.43 18.81
N ASP A 501 -55.26 -12.62 17.97
CA ASP A 501 -55.15 -12.73 16.50
C ASP A 501 -55.74 -11.51 15.79
N ILE A 502 -54.93 -10.47 15.65
CA ILE A 502 -55.31 -9.16 15.06
C ILE A 502 -55.71 -9.30 13.57
N TRP A 503 -55.23 -10.35 12.88
CA TRP A 503 -55.49 -10.55 11.44
C TRP A 503 -56.76 -11.34 11.12
N ALA A 504 -57.45 -11.90 12.11
CA ALA A 504 -58.67 -12.69 11.91
C ALA A 504 -59.98 -11.93 12.19
N SER A 505 -59.91 -10.77 12.85
CA SER A 505 -61.07 -10.02 13.34
C SER A 505 -61.67 -9.07 12.30
N GLU A 506 -60.90 -8.59 11.33
CA GLU A 506 -61.36 -7.61 10.33
C GLU A 506 -62.38 -8.20 9.32
N ALA A 507 -62.42 -9.53 9.18
CA ALA A 507 -63.38 -10.20 8.30
C ALA A 507 -64.75 -10.47 8.94
N ARG A 508 -64.96 -10.15 10.23
CA ARG A 508 -66.21 -10.49 10.96
C ARG A 508 -66.71 -9.36 11.85
N SER A 509 -67.02 -8.20 11.28
CA SER A 509 -67.80 -7.20 12.04
C SER A 509 -68.69 -6.33 11.15
N THR A 510 -69.55 -6.96 10.35
CA THR A 510 -70.85 -6.35 10.02
C THR A 510 -71.92 -7.16 10.74
N TRP A 511 -72.67 -6.47 11.62
CA TRP A 511 -73.77 -7.00 12.43
C TRP A 511 -73.40 -7.88 13.62
N SER A 512 -73.30 -7.25 14.79
CA SER A 512 -74.23 -7.45 15.92
C SER A 512 -73.56 -7.06 17.23
N ARG A 513 -74.10 -6.04 17.90
CA ARG A 513 -74.12 -5.92 19.37
C ARG A 513 -74.93 -4.69 19.76
N THR A 514 -76.24 -4.87 19.77
CA THR A 514 -77.11 -4.12 20.67
C THR A 514 -77.15 -4.86 22.01
N ARG A 515 -77.07 -4.07 23.09
CA ARG A 515 -77.47 -4.40 24.47
C ARG A 515 -76.38 -4.99 25.38
N ALA A 516 -75.59 -4.10 25.96
CA ALA A 516 -75.06 -4.26 27.31
C ALA A 516 -75.43 -3.00 28.14
N THR A 517 -75.76 -3.23 29.39
CA THR A 517 -76.38 -2.34 30.38
C THR A 517 -75.57 -1.07 30.65
N ARG A 518 -76.09 0.07 30.22
CA ARG A 518 -75.58 1.41 30.51
C ARG A 518 -75.98 1.80 31.94
N SER A 519 -75.04 1.75 32.88
CA SER A 519 -75.18 2.51 34.13
C SER A 519 -75.25 4.00 33.75
N GLN A 520 -76.29 4.69 34.22
CA GLN A 520 -76.51 6.10 33.91
C GLN A 520 -75.46 6.96 34.62
N LYS A 521 -74.32 7.21 33.98
CA LYS A 521 -73.52 8.40 34.26
C LYS A 521 -74.15 9.57 33.50
N GLN A 522 -74.29 10.70 34.19
CA GLN A 522 -74.91 11.92 33.67
C GLN A 522 -74.28 12.31 32.33
N PRO A 523 -75.08 12.58 31.28
CA PRO A 523 -74.53 13.10 30.04
C PRO A 523 -73.89 14.46 30.34
N ARG A 524 -72.56 14.57 30.20
CA ARG A 524 -71.86 15.85 30.23
C ARG A 524 -71.74 16.34 28.79
N GLY A 525 -72.23 17.54 28.52
CA GLY A 525 -72.07 18.23 27.25
C GLY A 525 -73.31 19.04 26.81
N PRO A 526 -73.22 19.78 25.69
CA PRO A 526 -74.29 20.68 25.22
C PRO A 526 -75.62 19.97 24.96
N TRP A 527 -75.57 18.67 24.63
CA TRP A 527 -76.72 17.82 24.33
C TRP A 527 -77.39 17.19 25.57
N ALA A 528 -76.84 17.38 26.77
CA ALA A 528 -77.39 16.83 28.01
C ALA A 528 -78.82 17.32 28.30
N LYS A 529 -79.18 18.51 27.80
CA LYS A 529 -80.50 19.13 27.96
C LYS A 529 -81.58 18.60 27.00
N LEU A 530 -81.21 17.78 26.01
CA LEU A 530 -82.16 17.28 25.01
C LEU A 530 -82.85 15.98 25.43
N ASN A 531 -82.47 15.41 26.58
CA ASN A 531 -83.11 14.24 27.15
C ASN A 531 -84.43 14.60 27.84
N GLY A 532 -85.44 14.97 27.04
CA GLY A 532 -86.86 14.60 27.18
C GLY A 532 -87.59 14.73 28.53
N GLN A 533 -87.07 15.39 29.57
CA GLN A 533 -87.83 15.68 30.79
C GLN A 533 -88.40 17.09 30.71
N LEU A 534 -89.47 17.23 29.91
CA LEU A 534 -90.44 18.30 30.12
C LEU A 534 -91.10 18.04 31.49
N GLY A 535 -90.85 18.93 32.44
CA GLY A 535 -91.50 18.89 33.74
C GLY A 535 -93.02 19.00 33.58
N ILE A 536 -93.73 18.03 34.15
CA ILE A 536 -95.13 18.23 34.57
C ILE A 536 -95.03 19.05 35.85
N ALA A 537 -95.36 20.34 35.76
CA ALA A 537 -95.62 21.17 36.92
C ALA A 537 -97.10 21.00 37.32
N GLU A 538 -97.34 20.67 38.58
CA GLU A 538 -98.57 21.05 39.30
C GLU A 538 -98.48 22.50 39.76
#